data_AF-A0A7Y9S2G9-F1
#
_entry.id   AF-A0A7Y9S2G9-F1
#
_cell.length_a   1.000
_cell.length_b   1.000
_cell.length_c   1.000
_cell.angle_alpha   90.00
_cell.angle_beta   90.00
_cell.angle_gamma   90.00
#
_symmetry.space_group_name_H-M   'P 1'
#
loop_
_entity.id
_entity.type
_entity.pdbx_description
1 polymer ?
#
loop_
_entity_poly.entity_id
_entity_poly.type
_entity_poly.pdbx_seq_one_letter_code
_entity_poly.pdbx_strand_id
1 'polypeptide(L)'
;METTTERAGLSNASAETYAEWFATLADATRVRLLHTVSSSATGALSVGDLAAALGISQSTCSHHVRKLAEVGFVAVDKVGTSSIVSVNPACCTGLPHAADVVMGTLSSPPCCPEDLPADVTTRAMTDADLPAVRDIYAESLATRNATFETRVPDLETLASRWLSGHRWVAEGDLDGSRTILGWTAISPVSARECYAGVGETTVHVTEGARGRGVGKSLLWRQVNEADAGGLWTLQASVFPENRASIALHHSAGYRTLAVRSRIAQLDGVWRDTVLLERRREDD
;
A
#
# COMPACT_ATOMS: atom_id res chain seq x y z
N MET A 1 -21.07 -28.87 -15.98
CA MET A 1 -19.94 -28.49 -16.84
C MET A 1 -19.01 -27.70 -15.95
N GLU A 2 -18.07 -28.39 -15.31
CA GLU A 2 -17.09 -27.77 -14.41
C GLU A 2 -16.21 -26.83 -15.24
N THR A 3 -16.33 -25.53 -14.99
CA THR A 3 -15.33 -24.55 -15.40
C THR A 3 -14.09 -24.79 -14.55
N THR A 4 -13.11 -25.49 -15.11
CA THR A 4 -11.78 -25.62 -14.56
C THR A 4 -11.16 -24.22 -14.52
N THR A 5 -11.17 -23.58 -13.36
CA THR A 5 -10.41 -22.34 -13.11
C THR A 5 -8.94 -22.66 -13.33
N GLU A 6 -8.40 -22.19 -14.45
CA GLU A 6 -7.00 -22.35 -14.81
C GLU A 6 -6.15 -21.59 -13.79
N ARG A 7 -5.41 -22.31 -12.94
CA ARG A 7 -4.53 -21.72 -11.93
C ARG A 7 -3.42 -20.95 -12.64
N ALA A 8 -3.45 -19.62 -12.57
CA ALA A 8 -2.38 -18.77 -13.07
C ALA A 8 -1.08 -19.08 -12.29
N GLY A 9 -0.14 -19.77 -12.94
CA GLY A 9 1.14 -20.12 -12.35
C GLY A 9 2.03 -18.90 -12.12
N LEU A 10 2.93 -18.98 -11.13
CA LEU A 10 3.94 -17.96 -10.89
C LEU A 10 4.80 -17.73 -12.15
N SER A 11 4.87 -16.48 -12.62
CA SER A 11 5.69 -16.15 -13.80
C SER A 11 7.19 -16.37 -13.52
N ASN A 12 7.96 -16.72 -14.56
CA ASN A 12 9.43 -16.89 -14.43
C ASN A 12 10.12 -15.63 -13.88
N ALA A 13 9.71 -14.44 -14.34
CA ALA A 13 10.30 -13.18 -13.88
C ALA A 13 10.03 -12.92 -12.38
N SER A 14 8.82 -13.24 -11.91
CA SER A 14 8.48 -13.15 -10.49
C SER A 14 9.26 -14.18 -9.67
N ALA A 15 9.39 -15.41 -10.17
CA ALA A 15 10.17 -16.46 -9.52
C ALA A 15 11.66 -16.09 -9.37
N GLU A 16 12.28 -15.53 -10.41
CA GLU A 16 13.66 -15.04 -10.37
C GLU A 16 13.83 -13.91 -9.34
N THR A 17 12.91 -12.95 -9.31
CA THR A 17 12.91 -11.85 -8.33
C THR A 17 12.84 -12.39 -6.91
N TYR A 18 11.93 -13.33 -6.63
CA TYR A 18 11.78 -13.93 -5.30
C TYR A 18 13.01 -14.77 -4.93
N ALA A 19 13.58 -15.51 -5.89
CA ALA A 19 14.80 -16.28 -5.66
C ALA A 19 15.97 -15.37 -5.26
N GLU A 20 16.12 -14.21 -5.90
CA GLU A 20 17.15 -13.23 -5.55
C GLU A 20 16.94 -12.66 -4.14
N TRP A 21 15.69 -12.41 -3.74
CA TRP A 21 15.34 -11.99 -2.38
C TRP A 21 15.73 -13.05 -1.35
N PHE A 22 15.34 -14.31 -1.57
CA PHE A 22 15.68 -15.40 -0.65
C PHE A 22 17.18 -15.69 -0.62
N ALA A 23 17.87 -15.66 -1.76
CA ALA A 23 19.33 -15.82 -1.83
C ALA A 23 20.05 -14.73 -1.04
N THR A 24 19.54 -13.50 -1.11
CA THR A 24 20.06 -12.39 -0.31
C THR A 24 19.79 -12.63 1.17
N LEU A 25 18.60 -13.08 1.58
CA LEU A 25 18.30 -13.31 2.99
C LEU A 25 18.87 -14.61 3.57
N ALA A 26 19.38 -15.53 2.74
CA ALA A 26 20.00 -16.80 3.18
C ALA A 26 21.34 -16.66 3.93
N ASP A 27 21.69 -15.45 4.39
CA ASP A 27 22.92 -15.14 5.13
C ASP A 27 22.57 -14.54 6.50
N ALA A 28 23.01 -15.22 7.55
CA ALA A 28 22.70 -14.85 8.94
C ALA A 28 23.18 -13.43 9.30
N THR A 29 24.28 -12.95 8.72
CA THR A 29 24.78 -11.58 8.98
C THR A 29 23.83 -10.56 8.39
N ARG A 30 23.28 -10.79 7.19
CA ARG A 30 22.30 -9.89 6.56
C ARG A 30 20.98 -9.85 7.31
N VAL A 31 20.51 -11.00 7.83
CA VAL A 31 19.30 -11.06 8.68
C VAL A 31 19.52 -10.29 9.99
N ARG A 32 20.65 -10.51 10.67
CA ARG A 32 20.99 -9.77 11.90
C ARG A 32 21.09 -8.26 11.64
N LEU A 33 21.71 -7.88 10.51
CA LEU A 33 21.84 -6.48 10.10
C LEU A 33 20.48 -5.81 9.97
N LEU A 34 19.56 -6.41 9.21
CA LEU A 34 18.19 -5.89 9.06
C LEU A 34 17.48 -5.76 10.40
N HIS A 35 17.60 -6.78 11.25
CA HIS A 35 17.01 -6.74 12.59
C HIS A 35 17.59 -5.58 13.42
N THR A 36 18.91 -5.44 13.48
CA THR A 36 19.59 -4.39 14.24
C THR A 36 19.21 -2.99 13.78
N VAL A 37 19.11 -2.76 12.47
CA VAL A 37 18.63 -1.48 11.93
C VAL A 37 17.16 -1.26 12.32
N SER A 38 16.30 -2.27 12.13
CA SER A 38 14.87 -2.17 12.46
C SER A 38 14.56 -1.94 13.94
N SER A 39 15.39 -2.49 14.84
CA SER A 39 15.22 -2.40 16.30
C SER A 39 15.93 -1.20 16.91
N SER A 40 16.60 -0.38 16.09
CA SER A 40 17.25 0.85 16.56
C SER A 40 16.20 1.91 16.90
N ALA A 41 16.48 2.76 17.91
CA ALA A 41 15.54 3.78 18.37
C ALA A 41 15.13 4.78 17.27
N THR A 42 16.00 4.98 16.28
CA THR A 42 15.81 5.90 15.14
C THR A 42 15.36 5.19 13.86
N GLY A 43 15.33 3.85 13.83
CA GLY A 43 15.10 3.06 12.61
C GLY A 43 16.21 3.17 11.56
N ALA A 44 17.34 3.81 11.90
CA ALA A 44 18.46 4.05 11.01
C ALA A 44 19.79 4.14 11.79
N LEU A 45 20.87 3.57 11.25
CA LEU A 45 22.19 3.50 11.89
C LEU A 45 23.30 3.82 10.91
N SER A 46 24.42 4.39 11.39
CA SER A 46 25.61 4.52 10.55
C SER A 46 26.24 3.15 10.28
N VAL A 47 26.93 3.00 9.14
CA VAL A 47 27.66 1.75 8.83
C VAL A 47 28.68 1.40 9.92
N GLY A 48 29.28 2.40 10.58
CA GLY A 48 30.20 2.19 11.69
C GLY A 48 29.52 1.63 12.93
N ASP A 49 28.42 2.24 13.36
CA ASP A 49 27.64 1.78 14.53
C ASP A 49 27.06 0.39 14.28
N LEU A 50 26.62 0.13 13.04
CA LEU A 50 26.10 -1.16 12.62
C LEU A 50 27.18 -2.25 12.63
N ALA A 51 28.39 -1.94 12.17
CA ALA A 51 29.52 -2.87 12.24
C ALA A 51 29.90 -3.21 13.69
N ALA A 52 29.92 -2.19 14.56
CA ALA A 52 30.19 -2.36 15.98
C ALA A 52 29.11 -3.21 16.68
N ALA A 53 27.83 -2.94 16.42
CA ALA A 53 26.71 -3.69 16.99
C ALA A 53 26.67 -5.16 16.53
N LEU A 54 27.10 -5.44 15.30
CA LEU A 54 27.15 -6.81 14.77
C LEU A 54 28.42 -7.57 15.17
N GLY A 55 29.45 -6.87 15.63
CA GLY A 55 30.76 -7.44 15.97
C GLY A 55 31.59 -7.84 14.75
N ILE A 56 31.45 -7.10 13.63
CA ILE A 56 32.14 -7.39 12.36
C ILE A 56 32.96 -6.17 11.90
N SER A 57 33.87 -6.37 10.94
CA SER A 57 34.61 -5.25 10.36
C SER A 57 33.69 -4.31 9.56
N GLN A 58 34.05 -3.02 9.48
CA GLN A 58 33.34 -2.06 8.65
C GLN A 58 33.34 -2.43 7.16
N SER A 59 34.40 -3.06 6.65
CA SER A 59 34.48 -3.52 5.26
C SER A 59 33.46 -4.63 4.99
N THR A 60 33.34 -5.60 5.90
CA THR A 60 32.35 -6.67 5.81
C THR A 60 30.93 -6.12 5.94
N CYS A 61 30.68 -5.22 6.91
CA CYS A 61 29.40 -4.54 7.06
C CYS A 61 28.99 -3.80 5.78
N SER A 62 29.89 -2.99 5.22
CA SER A 62 29.65 -2.24 3.97
C SER A 62 29.31 -3.16 2.79
N HIS A 63 29.97 -4.31 2.69
CA HIS A 63 29.66 -5.31 1.67
C HIS A 63 28.24 -5.89 1.82
N HIS A 64 27.84 -6.24 3.05
CA HIS A 64 26.48 -6.73 3.31
C HIS A 64 25.41 -5.66 3.06
N VAL A 65 25.66 -4.42 3.46
CA VAL A 65 24.78 -3.27 3.19
C VAL A 65 24.60 -3.08 1.69
N ARG A 66 25.67 -3.14 0.90
CA ARG A 66 25.59 -2.99 -0.56
C ARG A 66 24.71 -4.05 -1.20
N LYS A 67 24.91 -5.33 -0.86
CA LYS A 67 24.07 -6.43 -1.36
C LYS A 67 22.60 -6.26 -0.98
N LEU A 68 22.33 -5.83 0.26
CA LEU A 68 20.97 -5.56 0.70
C LEU A 68 20.34 -4.36 -0.03
N ALA A 69 21.14 -3.34 -0.36
CA ALA A 69 20.67 -2.17 -1.09
C ALA A 69 20.40 -2.47 -2.57
N GLU A 70 21.23 -3.30 -3.21
CA GLU A 70 21.05 -3.76 -4.60
C GLU A 70 19.69 -4.45 -4.79
N VAL A 71 19.29 -5.29 -3.83
CA VAL A 71 18.01 -6.01 -3.84
C VAL A 71 16.87 -5.18 -3.21
N GLY A 72 17.18 -4.03 -2.62
CA GLY A 72 16.21 -3.08 -2.10
C GLY A 72 15.70 -3.38 -0.69
N PHE A 73 16.40 -4.17 0.13
CA PHE A 73 16.06 -4.39 1.55
C PHE A 73 16.44 -3.24 2.47
N VAL A 74 17.46 -2.45 2.11
CA VAL A 74 17.89 -1.27 2.87
C VAL A 74 18.02 -0.07 1.95
N ALA A 75 17.74 1.12 2.48
CA ALA A 75 18.12 2.38 1.88
C ALA A 75 19.42 2.88 2.53
N VAL A 76 20.27 3.53 1.75
CA VAL A 76 21.56 4.05 2.21
C VAL A 76 21.65 5.53 1.83
N ASP A 77 21.57 6.39 2.84
CA ASP A 77 21.67 7.83 2.70
C ASP A 77 23.04 8.33 3.15
N LYS A 78 23.66 9.24 2.39
CA LYS A 78 24.90 9.90 2.80
C LYS A 78 24.58 11.13 3.65
N VAL A 79 25.04 11.12 4.90
CA VAL A 79 24.93 12.25 5.83
C VAL A 79 26.34 12.67 6.27
N GLY A 80 26.83 13.75 5.68
CA GLY A 80 28.22 14.19 5.86
C GLY A 80 29.21 13.16 5.29
N THR A 81 30.13 12.68 6.13
CA THR A 81 31.10 11.63 5.77
C THR A 81 30.60 10.21 6.04
N SER A 82 29.43 10.08 6.68
CA SER A 82 28.89 8.80 7.12
C SER A 82 27.76 8.33 6.21
N SER A 83 27.68 7.02 5.98
CA SER A 83 26.53 6.39 5.33
C SER A 83 25.58 5.88 6.40
N ILE A 84 24.33 6.37 6.38
CA ILE A 84 23.25 5.97 7.26
C ILE A 84 22.41 4.92 6.53
N VAL A 85 22.16 3.81 7.19
CA VAL A 85 21.43 2.66 6.68
C VAL A 85 20.08 2.59 7.39
N SER A 86 19.00 2.52 6.64
CA SER A 86 17.63 2.31 7.12
C SER A 86 16.99 1.12 6.41
N VAL A 87 16.03 0.45 7.04
CA VAL A 87 15.28 -0.62 6.37
C VAL A 87 14.38 0.00 5.31
N ASN A 88 14.40 -0.52 4.09
CA ASN A 88 13.49 -0.07 3.05
C ASN A 88 12.06 -0.50 3.42
N PRO A 89 11.13 0.44 3.65
CA PRO A 89 9.80 0.07 4.06
C PRO A 89 9.06 -0.82 3.06
N ALA A 90 9.41 -0.79 1.77
CA ALA A 90 8.77 -1.62 0.76
C ALA A 90 9.14 -3.10 0.84
N CYS A 91 10.32 -3.44 1.39
CA CYS A 91 10.66 -4.85 1.59
C CYS A 91 9.80 -5.49 2.68
N CYS A 92 9.35 -4.70 3.66
CA CYS A 92 8.46 -5.15 4.73
C CYS A 92 7.05 -5.53 4.23
N THR A 93 6.65 -5.05 3.06
CA THR A 93 5.35 -5.37 2.44
C THR A 93 5.51 -6.36 1.28
N GLY A 94 6.61 -6.25 0.52
CA GLY A 94 6.93 -7.16 -0.57
C GLY A 94 7.29 -8.57 -0.11
N LEU A 95 8.15 -8.73 0.90
CA LEU A 95 8.65 -10.05 1.31
C LEU A 95 7.54 -10.98 1.84
N PRO A 96 6.61 -10.55 2.72
CA PRO A 96 5.49 -11.40 3.14
C PRO A 96 4.65 -11.87 1.96
N HIS A 97 4.36 -10.97 1.01
CA HIS A 97 3.63 -11.32 -0.21
C HIS A 97 4.39 -12.34 -1.07
N ALA A 98 5.69 -12.17 -1.28
CA ALA A 98 6.51 -13.14 -2.00
C ALA A 98 6.52 -14.51 -1.31
N ALA A 99 6.59 -14.54 0.03
CA ALA A 99 6.51 -15.77 0.81
C ALA A 99 5.13 -16.44 0.65
N ASP A 100 4.04 -15.68 0.70
CA ASP A 100 2.67 -16.20 0.52
C ASP A 100 2.45 -16.79 -0.89
N VAL A 101 2.98 -16.12 -1.91
CA VAL A 101 2.92 -16.60 -3.30
C VAL A 101 3.74 -17.88 -3.48
N VAL A 102 4.96 -17.96 -2.92
CA VAL A 102 5.83 -19.14 -3.04
C VAL A 102 5.32 -20.33 -2.23
N MET A 103 4.75 -20.09 -1.04
CA MET A 103 4.24 -21.16 -0.17
C MET A 103 2.83 -21.62 -0.55
N GLY A 104 2.25 -21.06 -1.61
CA GLY A 104 0.97 -21.49 -2.19
C GLY A 104 -0.27 -21.03 -1.41
N THR A 105 -0.13 -20.17 -0.40
CA THR A 105 -1.26 -19.53 0.30
C THR A 105 -1.96 -18.49 -0.58
N LEU A 106 -1.27 -17.97 -1.61
CA LEU A 106 -1.83 -17.13 -2.68
C LEU A 106 -1.49 -17.76 -4.04
N SER A 107 -2.21 -18.80 -4.44
CA SER A 107 -1.99 -19.46 -5.74
C SER A 107 -2.45 -18.61 -6.94
N SER A 108 -3.13 -17.49 -6.69
CA SER A 108 -3.38 -16.38 -7.62
C SER A 108 -3.53 -15.11 -6.79
N PRO A 109 -3.09 -13.92 -7.25
CA PRO A 109 -3.42 -12.68 -6.56
C PRO A 109 -4.94 -12.63 -6.40
N PRO A 110 -5.49 -12.40 -5.19
CA PRO A 110 -6.93 -12.32 -5.04
C PRO A 110 -7.43 -11.16 -5.90
N CYS A 111 -8.37 -11.42 -6.82
CA CYS A 111 -8.93 -10.35 -7.65
C CYS A 111 -9.63 -9.29 -6.78
N CYS A 112 -10.13 -9.69 -5.61
CA CYS A 112 -10.73 -8.88 -4.57
C CYS A 112 -10.76 -9.62 -3.21
N PRO A 113 -10.97 -8.94 -2.07
CA PRO A 113 -11.08 -9.60 -0.76
C PRO A 113 -12.34 -10.48 -0.66
N GLU A 114 -12.22 -11.75 -0.31
CA GLU A 114 -13.37 -12.69 -0.24
C GLU A 114 -14.04 -12.76 1.14
N ASP A 115 -13.29 -12.49 2.21
CA ASP A 115 -13.77 -12.49 3.60
C ASP A 115 -14.28 -11.10 3.99
N LEU A 116 -15.53 -10.82 3.62
CA LEU A 116 -16.20 -9.56 3.88
C LEU A 116 -17.08 -9.64 5.15
N PRO A 117 -17.03 -8.62 6.04
CA PRO A 117 -17.87 -8.57 7.23
C PRO A 117 -19.36 -8.47 6.87
N ALA A 118 -20.18 -9.35 7.46
CA ALA A 118 -21.62 -9.42 7.18
C ALA A 118 -22.42 -8.22 7.71
N ASP A 119 -21.90 -7.51 8.71
CA ASP A 119 -22.51 -6.32 9.32
C ASP A 119 -22.19 -5.02 8.57
N VAL A 120 -21.41 -5.08 7.49
CA VAL A 120 -21.05 -3.93 6.66
C VAL A 120 -21.65 -4.07 5.26
N THR A 121 -22.44 -3.09 4.86
CA THR A 121 -23.02 -3.03 3.51
C THR A 121 -22.44 -1.85 2.74
N THR A 122 -22.21 -2.02 1.43
CA THR A 122 -21.76 -0.91 0.57
C THR A 122 -22.88 -0.45 -0.36
N ARG A 123 -22.90 0.85 -0.67
CA ARG A 123 -23.83 1.43 -1.64
C ARG A 123 -23.22 2.63 -2.35
N ALA A 124 -23.85 3.06 -3.44
CA ALA A 124 -23.46 4.28 -4.15
C ALA A 124 -23.51 5.48 -3.18
N MET A 125 -22.47 6.30 -3.25
CA MET A 125 -22.44 7.59 -2.56
C MET A 125 -23.39 8.56 -3.25
N THR A 126 -24.12 9.32 -2.44
CA THR A 126 -24.98 10.43 -2.87
C THR A 126 -24.45 11.74 -2.30
N ASP A 127 -24.92 12.87 -2.85
CA ASP A 127 -24.48 14.19 -2.36
C ASP A 127 -24.89 14.44 -0.89
N ALA A 128 -25.93 13.75 -0.40
CA ALA A 128 -26.35 13.80 1.01
C ALA A 128 -25.32 13.17 1.96
N ASP A 129 -24.43 12.30 1.45
CA ASP A 129 -23.39 11.64 2.23
C ASP A 129 -22.12 12.52 2.37
N LEU A 130 -21.97 13.55 1.52
CA LEU A 130 -20.75 14.36 1.44
C LEU A 130 -20.33 14.99 2.78
N PRO A 131 -21.23 15.47 3.66
CA PRO A 131 -20.84 15.93 4.99
C PRO A 131 -20.11 14.86 5.82
N ALA A 132 -20.66 13.65 5.92
CA ALA A 132 -20.04 12.54 6.67
C ALA A 132 -18.74 12.07 6.01
N VAL A 133 -18.71 12.01 4.69
CA VAL A 133 -17.51 11.69 3.90
C VAL A 133 -16.38 12.69 4.18
N ARG A 134 -16.71 13.99 4.25
CA ARG A 134 -15.76 15.05 4.57
C ARG A 134 -15.25 14.94 6.01
N ASP A 135 -16.10 14.58 6.96
CA ASP A 135 -15.70 14.35 8.35
C ASP A 135 -14.71 13.17 8.47
N ILE A 136 -14.98 12.05 7.78
CA ILE A 136 -14.07 10.90 7.71
C ILE A 136 -12.74 11.28 7.02
N TYR A 137 -12.79 12.15 6.00
CA TYR A 137 -11.57 12.68 5.38
C TYR A 137 -10.77 13.54 6.37
N ALA A 138 -11.45 14.37 7.18
CA ALA A 138 -10.82 15.18 8.21
C ALA A 138 -10.13 14.33 9.28
N GLU A 139 -10.75 13.23 9.73
CA GLU A 139 -10.12 12.25 10.62
C GLU A 139 -8.83 11.67 10.01
N SER A 140 -8.88 11.31 8.73
CA SER A 140 -7.74 10.75 8.02
C SER A 140 -6.61 11.77 7.86
N LEU A 141 -6.95 13.03 7.55
CA LEU A 141 -6.03 14.17 7.48
C LEU A 141 -5.33 14.40 8.82
N ALA A 142 -6.07 14.31 9.93
CA ALA A 142 -5.54 14.53 11.28
C ALA A 142 -4.41 13.56 11.63
N THR A 143 -4.43 12.34 11.09
CA THR A 143 -3.34 11.36 11.29
C THR A 143 -2.02 11.74 10.65
N ARG A 144 -2.02 12.68 9.69
CA ARG A 144 -0.86 13.00 8.82
C ARG A 144 -0.25 11.78 8.13
N ASN A 145 -1.02 10.70 7.95
CA ASN A 145 -0.51 9.44 7.40
C ASN A 145 -1.40 8.85 6.31
N ALA A 146 -2.28 9.65 5.72
CA ALA A 146 -3.19 9.24 4.64
C ALA A 146 -3.04 10.07 3.36
N THR A 147 -2.70 11.35 3.45
CA THR A 147 -2.64 12.27 2.31
C THR A 147 -1.56 13.34 2.50
N PHE A 148 -1.09 13.93 1.40
CA PHE A 148 -0.23 15.13 1.41
C PHE A 148 -1.04 16.42 1.58
N GLU A 149 -2.36 16.37 1.47
CA GLU A 149 -3.17 17.55 1.73
C GLU A 149 -3.01 18.01 3.18
N THR A 150 -3.13 19.32 3.40
CA THR A 150 -2.98 19.94 4.72
C THR A 150 -4.27 20.57 5.21
N ARG A 151 -5.32 20.58 4.38
CA ARG A 151 -6.63 21.16 4.67
C ARG A 151 -7.71 20.26 4.12
N VAL A 152 -8.82 20.18 4.84
CA VAL A 152 -10.02 19.45 4.39
C VAL A 152 -10.66 20.24 3.24
N PRO A 153 -10.84 19.66 2.05
CA PRO A 153 -11.54 20.31 0.95
C PRO A 153 -12.98 20.70 1.33
N ASP A 154 -13.54 21.68 0.64
CA ASP A 154 -14.99 21.87 0.62
C ASP A 154 -15.69 20.74 -0.17
N LEU A 155 -17.01 20.64 0.00
CA LEU A 155 -17.80 19.53 -0.56
C LEU A 155 -17.79 19.51 -2.09
N GLU A 156 -17.81 20.68 -2.73
CA GLU A 156 -17.81 20.83 -4.19
C GLU A 156 -16.46 20.39 -4.78
N THR A 157 -15.36 20.85 -4.17
CA THR A 157 -13.99 20.44 -4.52
C THR A 157 -13.79 18.95 -4.32
N LEU A 158 -14.39 18.37 -3.27
CA LEU A 158 -14.29 16.93 -3.03
C LEU A 158 -15.05 16.13 -4.10
N ALA A 159 -16.30 16.51 -4.37
CA ALA A 159 -17.17 15.82 -5.32
C ALA A 159 -16.69 15.89 -6.77
N SER A 160 -16.08 17.01 -7.17
CA SER A 160 -15.62 17.26 -8.54
C SER A 160 -14.39 16.45 -8.97
N ARG A 161 -13.65 15.85 -8.02
CA ARG A 161 -12.43 15.07 -8.31
C ARG A 161 -12.72 13.69 -8.89
N TRP A 162 -13.91 13.18 -8.62
CA TRP A 162 -14.19 11.77 -8.76
C TRP A 162 -14.90 11.45 -10.07
N LEU A 163 -14.57 10.28 -10.64
CA LEU A 163 -15.30 9.73 -11.77
C LEU A 163 -16.75 9.44 -11.38
N SER A 164 -17.67 9.79 -12.27
CA SER A 164 -19.08 9.44 -12.12
C SER A 164 -19.24 7.92 -12.05
N GLY A 165 -20.11 7.43 -11.16
CA GLY A 165 -20.34 5.99 -10.97
C GLY A 165 -19.28 5.26 -10.13
N HIS A 166 -18.18 5.90 -9.73
CA HIS A 166 -17.11 5.26 -8.97
C HIS A 166 -16.93 5.85 -7.56
N ARG A 167 -18.05 6.05 -6.86
CA ARG A 167 -18.09 6.60 -5.50
C ARG A 167 -18.99 5.75 -4.62
N TRP A 168 -18.45 5.25 -3.51
CA TRP A 168 -19.13 4.28 -2.66
C TRP A 168 -18.96 4.64 -1.18
N VAL A 169 -19.99 4.37 -0.40
CA VAL A 169 -19.94 4.42 1.07
C VAL A 169 -20.15 3.02 1.64
N ALA A 170 -19.56 2.78 2.80
CA ALA A 170 -19.81 1.61 3.63
C ALA A 170 -20.63 2.03 4.85
N GLU A 171 -21.71 1.32 5.10
CA GLU A 171 -22.59 1.53 6.24
C GLU A 171 -22.56 0.32 7.17
N GLY A 172 -22.75 0.58 8.46
CA GLY A 172 -22.91 -0.45 9.47
C GLY A 172 -23.22 0.18 10.82
N ASP A 173 -23.28 -0.65 11.85
CA ASP A 173 -23.52 -0.16 13.22
C ASP A 173 -22.22 0.40 13.82
N LEU A 174 -22.33 1.60 14.39
CA LEU A 174 -21.32 2.22 15.26
C LEU A 174 -22.06 2.87 16.43
N ASP A 175 -21.66 2.50 17.64
CA ASP A 175 -22.26 2.98 18.90
C ASP A 175 -23.81 2.80 18.97
N GLY A 176 -24.32 1.70 18.39
CA GLY A 176 -25.74 1.35 18.40
C GLY A 176 -26.59 2.14 17.40
N SER A 177 -25.95 2.82 16.44
CA SER A 177 -26.61 3.52 15.35
C SER A 177 -26.02 3.15 13.99
N ARG A 178 -26.89 3.02 12.98
CA ARG A 178 -26.44 2.79 11.62
C ARG A 178 -25.90 4.09 11.03
N THR A 179 -24.64 4.08 10.62
CA THR A 179 -23.93 5.25 10.11
C THR A 179 -22.98 4.87 8.97
N ILE A 180 -22.37 5.88 8.33
CA ILE A 180 -21.31 5.70 7.35
C ILE A 180 -20.00 5.43 8.10
N LEU A 181 -19.45 4.23 7.89
CA LEU A 181 -18.20 3.77 8.51
C LEU A 181 -16.97 4.10 7.66
N GLY A 182 -17.16 4.42 6.39
CA GLY A 182 -16.07 4.69 5.46
C GLY A 182 -16.58 4.94 4.05
N TRP A 183 -15.68 5.35 3.18
CA TRP A 183 -15.98 5.60 1.78
C TRP A 183 -14.77 5.34 0.89
N THR A 184 -15.04 5.15 -0.39
CA THR A 184 -14.01 5.02 -1.41
C THR A 184 -14.46 5.68 -2.71
N ALA A 185 -13.51 6.25 -3.44
CA ALA A 185 -13.77 6.90 -4.72
C ALA A 185 -12.58 6.75 -5.68
N ILE A 186 -12.84 6.87 -6.97
CA ILE A 186 -11.83 6.86 -8.03
C ILE A 186 -11.75 8.22 -8.70
N SER A 187 -10.55 8.75 -8.89
CA SER A 187 -10.26 9.97 -9.66
C SER A 187 -9.49 9.61 -10.94
N PRO A 188 -9.59 10.38 -12.03
CA PRO A 188 -8.75 10.15 -13.22
C PRO A 188 -7.28 10.49 -12.92
N VAL A 189 -6.34 9.68 -13.42
CA VAL A 189 -4.89 9.98 -13.29
C VAL A 189 -4.39 11.02 -14.29
N SER A 190 -5.11 11.20 -15.41
CA SER A 190 -4.72 12.11 -16.49
C SER A 190 -5.94 12.57 -17.28
N ALA A 191 -5.87 13.78 -17.83
CA ALA A 191 -6.88 14.29 -18.77
C ALA A 191 -6.67 13.79 -20.22
N ARG A 192 -5.54 13.12 -20.51
CA ARG A 192 -5.26 12.59 -21.85
C ARG A 192 -6.06 11.31 -22.07
N GLU A 193 -6.74 11.23 -23.21
CA GLU A 193 -7.62 10.11 -23.60
C GLU A 193 -6.93 8.74 -23.54
N CYS A 194 -5.64 8.66 -23.83
CA CYS A 194 -4.87 7.41 -23.73
C CYS A 194 -4.79 6.82 -22.30
N TYR A 195 -5.21 7.56 -21.28
CA TYR A 195 -5.30 7.11 -19.88
C TYR A 195 -6.74 7.03 -19.37
N ALA A 196 -7.76 7.05 -20.24
CA ALA A 196 -9.16 7.16 -19.84
C ALA A 196 -9.64 6.04 -18.89
N GLY A 197 -9.07 4.84 -18.96
CA GLY A 197 -9.36 3.73 -18.06
C GLY A 197 -8.33 3.50 -16.97
N VAL A 198 -7.51 4.51 -16.68
CA VAL A 198 -6.59 4.51 -15.53
C VAL A 198 -7.12 5.44 -14.43
N GLY A 199 -7.44 4.86 -13.28
CA GLY A 199 -7.99 5.58 -12.13
C GLY A 199 -7.07 5.53 -10.90
N GLU A 200 -7.03 6.61 -10.12
CA GLU A 200 -6.42 6.63 -8.79
C GLU A 200 -7.49 6.36 -7.73
N THR A 201 -7.23 5.38 -6.88
CA THR A 201 -8.11 4.92 -5.81
C THR A 201 -7.79 5.64 -4.50
N THR A 202 -8.85 6.08 -3.82
CA THR A 202 -8.79 6.64 -2.48
C THR A 202 -9.81 5.94 -1.59
N VAL A 203 -9.39 5.43 -0.43
CA VAL A 203 -10.25 4.74 0.55
C VAL A 203 -10.01 5.28 1.96
N HIS A 204 -11.08 5.59 2.68
CA HIS A 204 -11.05 6.10 4.05
C HIS A 204 -12.04 5.36 4.94
N VAL A 205 -11.64 5.09 6.18
CA VAL A 205 -12.45 4.43 7.21
C VAL A 205 -12.37 5.26 8.48
N THR A 206 -13.52 5.55 9.09
CA THR A 206 -13.58 6.26 10.38
C THR A 206 -12.79 5.50 11.44
N GLU A 207 -12.18 6.23 12.37
CA GLU A 207 -11.36 5.66 13.45
C GLU A 207 -12.10 4.55 14.22
N GLY A 208 -13.36 4.79 14.59
CA GLY A 208 -14.18 3.84 15.35
C GLY A 208 -14.52 2.53 14.62
N ALA A 209 -14.29 2.46 13.31
CA ALA A 209 -14.59 1.27 12.51
C ALA A 209 -13.35 0.57 11.92
N ARG A 210 -12.14 1.01 12.27
CA ARG A 210 -10.90 0.37 11.82
C ARG A 210 -10.77 -1.04 12.41
N GLY A 211 -10.12 -1.93 11.66
CA GLY A 211 -9.95 -3.34 12.06
C GLY A 211 -11.19 -4.22 11.88
N ARG A 212 -12.38 -3.65 11.57
CA ARG A 212 -13.63 -4.40 11.36
C ARG A 212 -13.83 -4.91 9.92
N GLY A 213 -12.85 -4.77 9.04
CA GLY A 213 -12.97 -5.19 7.64
C GLY A 213 -13.71 -4.21 6.72
N VAL A 214 -14.13 -3.02 7.20
CA VAL A 214 -14.82 -2.00 6.38
C VAL A 214 -14.06 -1.64 5.10
N GLY A 215 -12.74 -1.47 5.21
CA GLY A 215 -11.88 -1.19 4.05
C GLY A 215 -11.90 -2.31 3.00
N LYS A 216 -12.01 -3.58 3.42
CA LYS A 216 -12.12 -4.73 2.50
C LYS A 216 -13.42 -4.64 1.70
N SER A 217 -14.55 -4.37 2.36
CA SER A 217 -15.84 -4.22 1.69
C SER A 217 -15.83 -3.07 0.68
N LEU A 218 -15.19 -1.94 1.03
CA LEU A 218 -15.03 -0.80 0.13
C LEU A 218 -14.18 -1.14 -1.09
N LEU A 219 -12.99 -1.72 -0.90
CA LEU A 219 -12.12 -2.08 -2.03
C LEU A 219 -12.75 -3.17 -2.90
N TRP A 220 -13.41 -4.16 -2.31
CA TRP A 220 -14.15 -5.17 -3.07
C TRP A 220 -15.17 -4.52 -4.00
N ARG A 221 -16.00 -3.61 -3.46
CA ARG A 221 -17.02 -2.90 -4.23
C ARG A 221 -16.39 -2.05 -5.34
N GLN A 222 -15.38 -1.26 -4.99
CA GLN A 222 -14.72 -0.37 -5.93
C GLN A 222 -14.05 -1.11 -7.08
N VAL A 223 -13.35 -2.20 -6.80
CA VAL A 223 -12.65 -3.01 -7.80
C VAL A 223 -13.65 -3.62 -8.79
N ASN A 224 -14.70 -4.28 -8.30
CA ASN A 224 -15.70 -4.91 -9.17
C ASN A 224 -16.41 -3.87 -10.06
N GLU A 225 -16.76 -2.72 -9.49
CA GLU A 225 -17.45 -1.65 -10.22
C GLU A 225 -16.51 -0.89 -11.17
N ALA A 226 -15.20 -0.79 -10.85
CA ALA A 226 -14.18 -0.26 -11.75
C ALA A 226 -14.03 -1.12 -13.01
N ASP A 227 -13.91 -2.44 -12.83
CA ASP A 227 -13.78 -3.37 -13.95
C ASP A 227 -15.04 -3.37 -14.82
N ALA A 228 -16.23 -3.40 -14.20
CA ALA A 228 -17.51 -3.30 -14.90
C ALA A 228 -17.69 -1.94 -15.61
N GLY A 229 -17.12 -0.88 -15.05
CA GLY A 229 -17.10 0.47 -15.61
C GLY A 229 -16.04 0.69 -16.71
N GLY A 230 -15.25 -0.33 -17.06
CA GLY A 230 -14.28 -0.27 -18.14
C GLY A 230 -12.93 0.34 -17.77
N LEU A 231 -12.62 0.48 -16.47
CA LEU A 231 -11.28 0.82 -16.02
C LEU A 231 -10.39 -0.43 -16.11
N TRP A 232 -9.23 -0.31 -16.74
CA TRP A 232 -8.26 -1.40 -16.90
C TRP A 232 -7.10 -1.31 -15.90
N THR A 233 -6.92 -0.16 -15.24
CA THR A 233 -5.88 0.02 -14.24
C THR A 233 -6.35 0.92 -13.10
N LEU A 234 -6.17 0.44 -11.87
CA LEU A 234 -6.31 1.22 -10.66
C LEU A 234 -4.94 1.43 -10.01
N GLN A 235 -4.66 2.64 -9.55
CA GLN A 235 -3.42 2.96 -8.86
C GLN A 235 -3.73 3.54 -7.48
N ALA A 236 -2.81 3.38 -6.54
CA ALA A 236 -2.90 4.02 -5.25
C ALA A 236 -1.49 4.47 -4.80
N SER A 237 -1.42 5.66 -4.20
CA SER A 237 -0.20 6.19 -3.61
C SER A 237 -0.34 6.19 -2.10
N VAL A 238 0.39 5.30 -1.42
CA VAL A 238 0.26 5.11 0.03
C VAL A 238 1.56 5.47 0.73
N PHE A 239 1.50 6.16 1.87
CA PHE A 239 2.69 6.36 2.69
C PHE A 239 3.24 5.01 3.18
N PRO A 240 4.56 4.78 3.14
CA PRO A 240 5.11 3.49 3.52
C PRO A 240 4.78 3.10 4.96
N GLU A 241 4.65 4.07 5.87
CA GLU A 241 4.28 3.85 7.27
C GLU A 241 2.85 3.30 7.43
N ASN A 242 1.97 3.52 6.44
CA ASN A 242 0.59 3.03 6.45
C ASN A 242 0.50 1.58 5.96
N ARG A 243 1.11 0.67 6.74
CA ARG A 243 1.15 -0.78 6.46
C ARG A 243 -0.24 -1.39 6.31
N ALA A 244 -1.20 -0.93 7.09
CA ALA A 244 -2.57 -1.41 7.04
C ALA A 244 -3.22 -1.12 5.68
N SER A 245 -3.04 0.09 5.14
CA SER A 245 -3.54 0.43 3.80
C SER A 245 -2.83 -0.37 2.70
N ILE A 246 -1.52 -0.56 2.79
CA ILE A 246 -0.77 -1.36 1.81
C ILE A 246 -1.27 -2.82 1.81
N ALA A 247 -1.39 -3.44 2.99
CA ALA A 247 -1.92 -4.80 3.12
C ALA A 247 -3.36 -4.91 2.62
N LEU A 248 -4.20 -3.90 2.90
CA LEU A 248 -5.57 -3.83 2.39
C LEU A 248 -5.60 -3.83 0.86
N HIS A 249 -4.79 -2.99 0.20
CA HIS A 249 -4.72 -2.97 -1.27
C HIS A 249 -4.18 -4.29 -1.84
N HIS A 250 -3.15 -4.90 -1.23
CA HIS A 250 -2.67 -6.21 -1.65
C HIS A 250 -3.76 -7.29 -1.56
N SER A 251 -4.61 -7.26 -0.53
CA SER A 251 -5.74 -8.18 -0.42
C SER A 251 -6.81 -7.98 -1.51
N ALA A 252 -6.77 -6.86 -2.22
CA ALA A 252 -7.64 -6.54 -3.35
C ALA A 252 -6.93 -6.66 -4.71
N GLY A 253 -5.82 -7.40 -4.79
CA GLY A 253 -5.13 -7.69 -6.04
C GLY A 253 -4.16 -6.61 -6.53
N TYR A 254 -3.90 -5.58 -5.71
CA TYR A 254 -2.87 -4.60 -6.04
C TYR A 254 -1.47 -5.20 -5.82
N ARG A 255 -0.55 -4.87 -6.72
CA ARG A 255 0.89 -5.13 -6.60
C ARG A 255 1.65 -3.83 -6.35
N THR A 256 2.80 -3.93 -5.70
CA THR A 256 3.71 -2.79 -5.56
C THR A 256 4.47 -2.57 -6.87
N LEU A 257 4.38 -1.37 -7.43
CA LEU A 257 5.15 -0.97 -8.61
C LEU A 257 6.48 -0.33 -8.26
N ALA A 258 6.45 0.62 -7.33
CA ALA A 258 7.61 1.45 -7.04
C ALA A 258 7.54 2.08 -5.65
N VAL A 259 8.71 2.46 -5.14
CA VAL A 259 8.84 3.43 -4.06
C VAL A 259 9.30 4.74 -4.68
N ARG A 260 8.53 5.80 -4.48
CA ARG A 260 8.90 7.15 -4.92
C ARG A 260 9.49 7.88 -3.74
N SER A 261 10.82 7.90 -3.65
CA SER A 261 11.53 8.54 -2.56
C SER A 261 11.42 10.05 -2.63
N ARG A 262 11.13 10.68 -1.48
CA ARG A 262 11.08 12.13 -1.28
C ARG A 262 10.26 12.84 -2.36
N ILE A 263 9.12 12.26 -2.73
CA ILE A 263 8.34 12.72 -3.88
C ILE A 263 7.58 14.02 -3.60
N ALA A 264 7.21 14.27 -2.34
CA ALA A 264 6.54 15.50 -1.92
C ALA A 264 6.83 15.83 -0.45
N GLN A 265 6.57 17.09 -0.08
CA GLN A 265 6.72 17.57 1.30
C GLN A 265 5.37 17.61 2.03
N LEU A 266 5.37 17.20 3.29
CA LEU A 266 4.29 17.41 4.25
C LEU A 266 4.89 18.06 5.50
N ASP A 267 4.38 19.24 5.88
CA ASP A 267 4.84 20.00 7.06
C ASP A 267 6.38 20.22 7.09
N GLY A 268 6.98 20.46 5.91
CA GLY A 268 8.42 20.67 5.74
C GLY A 268 9.28 19.40 5.70
N VAL A 269 8.66 18.22 5.84
CA VAL A 269 9.34 16.92 5.78
C VAL A 269 9.10 16.28 4.41
N TRP A 270 10.18 15.91 3.72
CA TRP A 270 10.10 15.12 2.51
C TRP A 270 9.66 13.69 2.84
N ARG A 271 8.63 13.20 2.17
CA ARG A 271 8.11 11.85 2.39
C ARG A 271 8.10 11.00 1.14
N ASP A 272 8.25 9.71 1.37
CA ASP A 272 8.20 8.67 0.36
C ASP A 272 6.76 8.22 0.13
N THR A 273 6.50 7.59 -1.03
CA THR A 273 5.23 6.87 -1.27
C THR A 273 5.50 5.52 -1.89
N VAL A 274 4.66 4.54 -1.56
CA VAL A 274 4.55 3.27 -2.26
C VAL A 274 3.47 3.43 -3.31
N LEU A 275 3.85 3.29 -4.59
CA LEU A 275 2.93 3.24 -5.72
C LEU A 275 2.46 1.81 -5.90
N LEU A 276 1.16 1.62 -5.73
CA LEU A 276 0.46 0.35 -5.92
C LEU A 276 -0.34 0.41 -7.22
N GLU A 277 -0.49 -0.74 -7.87
CA GLU A 277 -1.30 -0.88 -9.08
C GLU A 277 -2.09 -2.18 -9.04
N ARG A 278 -3.34 -2.14 -9.50
CA ARG A 278 -4.12 -3.30 -9.90
C ARG A 278 -4.45 -3.16 -11.38
N ARG A 279 -4.24 -4.22 -12.14
CA ARG A 279 -4.72 -4.34 -13.53
C ARG A 279 -5.87 -5.32 -13.57
N ARG A 280 -6.84 -5.06 -14.45
CA ARG A 280 -7.89 -6.03 -14.77
C ARG A 280 -7.26 -7.26 -15.44
N GLU A 281 -7.80 -8.45 -15.22
CA GLU A 281 -7.24 -9.72 -15.71
C GLU A 281 -7.29 -9.90 -17.24
N ASP A 282 -8.17 -9.17 -17.93
CA ASP A 282 -8.41 -9.34 -19.37
C ASP A 282 -7.45 -8.55 -20.31
N ASP A 283 -6.37 -7.94 -19.78
CA ASP A 283 -5.40 -7.09 -20.53
C ASP A 283 -3.92 -7.47 -20.34
#